data_AF-A0A7W4F0W0-F1
#
_entry.id   AF-A0A7W4F0W0-F1
#
_cell.length_a   1.000
_cell.length_b   1.000
_cell.length_c   1.000
_cell.angle_alpha   90.00
_cell.angle_beta   90.00
_cell.angle_gamma   90.00
#
_symmetry.space_group_name_H-M   'P 1'
#
loop_
_entity.id
_entity.type
_entity.pdbx_description
1 polymer ?
#
loop_
_entity_poly.entity_id
_entity_poly.type
_entity_poly.pdbx_seq_one_letter_code
_entity_poly.pdbx_strand_id
1 'polypeptide(L)' 'KGAVVKAKVVEAEVKGDKIRVIRYKAKKRVHKENGHRQKYSRIEITSIK' A
#
# COMPACT_ATOMS: atom_id res chain seq x y z
N LYS A 1 23.81 2.68 -19.35
CA LYS A 1 22.51 2.31 -19.97
C LYS A 1 22.16 0.93 -19.43
N GLY A 2 21.11 0.83 -18.63
CA GLY A 2 20.80 -0.35 -17.80
C GLY A 2 19.71 -1.25 -18.40
N ALA A 3 19.45 -2.35 -17.69
CA ALA A 3 18.50 -3.38 -18.08
C ALA A 3 17.07 -2.84 -18.23
N VAL A 4 16.37 -3.30 -19.27
CA VAL A 4 14.99 -2.90 -19.56
C VAL A 4 14.04 -4.02 -19.16
N VAL A 5 13.16 -3.74 -18.21
CA VAL A 5 12.19 -4.70 -17.68
C VAL A 5 10.84 -4.50 -18.35
N LYS A 6 10.30 -5.55 -18.96
CA LYS A 6 8.90 -5.58 -19.42
C LYS A 6 8.03 -6.18 -18.34
N ALA A 7 6.89 -5.55 -18.09
CA ALA A 7 5.95 -5.98 -17.07
C ALA A 7 4.50 -5.81 -17.55
N LYS A 8 3.61 -6.67 -17.06
CA LYS A 8 2.17 -6.65 -17.32
C LYS A 8 1.44 -6.35 -16.01
N VAL A 9 0.49 -5.41 -16.04
CA VAL A 9 -0.38 -5.13 -14.88
C VAL A 9 -1.46 -6.20 -14.82
N VAL A 10 -1.50 -6.97 -13.73
CA VAL A 10 -2.44 -8.09 -13.55
C VAL A 10 -3.71 -7.62 -12.85
N GLU A 11 -3.59 -6.77 -11.84
CA GLU A 11 -4.72 -6.14 -11.13
C GLU A 11 -4.44 -4.64 -10.96
N ALA A 12 -5.35 -3.81 -11.48
CA ALA A 12 -5.15 -2.35 -11.54
C ALA A 12 -5.26 -1.68 -10.17
N GLU A 13 -6.18 -2.13 -9.30
CA GLU A 13 -6.37 -1.56 -7.96
C GLU A 13 -6.70 -2.66 -6.95
N VAL A 14 -5.69 -3.08 -6.19
CA VAL A 14 -5.84 -3.97 -5.03
C VAL A 14 -5.86 -3.12 -3.76
N LYS A 15 -6.85 -3.36 -2.92
CA LYS A 15 -6.91 -2.76 -1.58
C LYS A 15 -6.20 -3.69 -0.61
N GLY A 16 -5.16 -3.19 0.03
CA GLY A 16 -4.47 -3.90 1.09
C GLY A 16 -5.32 -4.11 2.33
N ASP A 17 -4.74 -4.83 3.27
CA ASP A 17 -5.35 -5.13 4.55
C ASP A 17 -5.66 -3.85 5.33
N LYS A 18 -6.73 -3.91 6.11
CA LYS A 18 -7.21 -2.76 6.88
C LYS A 18 -6.32 -2.57 8.10
N ILE A 19 -5.58 -1.47 8.11
CA ILE A 19 -4.75 -1.05 9.25
C ILE A 19 -5.58 -0.13 10.15
N ARG A 20 -5.55 -0.38 11.46
CA ARG A 20 -6.13 0.50 12.49
C ARG A 20 -5.01 1.29 13.17
N VAL A 21 -5.05 2.62 13.07
CA VAL A 21 -4.09 3.52 13.71
C VAL A 21 -4.79 4.25 14.85
N ILE A 22 -4.29 4.07 16.07
CA ILE A 22 -4.81 4.73 17.26
C ILE A 22 -3.80 5.79 17.72
N ARG A 23 -4.26 7.03 17.83
CA ARG A 23 -3.50 8.12 18.45
C ARG A 23 -4.08 8.41 19.82
N TYR A 24 -3.38 7.96 20.85
CA TYR A 24 -3.74 8.19 22.25
C TYR A 24 -2.67 9.02 22.97
N LYS A 25 -3.08 9.99 23.79
CA LYS A 25 -2.21 10.64 24.79
C LYS A 25 -2.92 10.77 26.12
N ALA A 26 -2.32 10.20 27.17
CA ALA A 26 -2.85 10.23 28.52
C ALA A 26 -3.06 11.68 29.01
N LYS A 27 -4.18 11.92 29.70
CA LYS A 27 -4.58 13.21 30.32
C LYS A 27 -4.66 14.41 29.36
N LYS A 28 -4.48 14.20 28.06
CA LYS A 28 -4.54 15.24 27.01
C LYS A 28 -5.84 15.25 26.22
N ARG A 29 -6.84 14.43 26.59
CA ARG A 29 -8.09 14.19 25.84
C ARG A 29 -7.85 13.92 24.34
N VAL A 30 -6.71 13.30 24.00
CA VAL A 30 -6.41 12.86 22.63
C VAL A 30 -6.67 11.37 22.54
N HIS A 31 -7.76 11.00 21.88
CA HIS A 31 -8.06 9.65 21.43
C HIS A 31 -8.64 9.75 20.02
N LYS A 32 -7.93 9.21 19.03
CA LYS A 32 -8.39 9.17 17.64
C LYS A 32 -8.11 7.79 17.06
N GLU A 33 -9.10 7.20 16.41
CA GLU A 33 -8.95 5.94 15.68
C GLU A 33 -9.19 6.20 14.20
N ASN A 34 -8.18 5.91 13.38
CA ASN A 34 -8.27 6.03 11.94
C ASN A 34 -8.03 4.67 11.29
N GLY A 35 -8.86 4.34 10.29
CA GLY A 35 -8.63 3.21 9.41
C GLY A 35 -7.84 3.65 8.18
N HIS A 36 -6.90 2.82 7.74
CA HIS A 36 -6.25 2.98 6.44
C HIS A 36 -6.30 1.67 5.66
N ARG A 37 -6.56 1.77 4.36
CA ARG A 37 -6.36 0.70 3.40
C ARG A 37 -5.46 1.25 2.31
N GLN A 38 -4.26 0.70 2.20
CA GLN A 38 -3.34 1.12 1.16
C GLN A 38 -3.82 0.59 -0.19
N LYS A 39 -3.77 1.42 -1.22
CA LYS A 39 -4.05 1.02 -2.60
C LYS A 39 -2.72 0.66 -3.26
N TYR A 40 -2.63 -0.51 -3.90
CA TYR A 40 -1.47 -0.90 -4.70
C TYR A 40 -1.91 -1.64 -5.95
N SER A 41 -1.04 -1.68 -6.95
CA SER A 41 -1.26 -2.42 -8.19
C SER A 41 -0.37 -3.66 -8.19
N ARG A 42 -0.93 -4.80 -8.61
CA ARG A 42 -0.16 -6.02 -8.75
C ARG A 42 0.38 -6.12 -10.17
N ILE A 43 1.70 -6.15 -10.28
CA ILE A 43 2.41 -6.18 -11.56
C ILE A 43 3.19 -7.50 -11.64
N GLU A 44 3.12 -8.16 -12.79
CA GLU A 44 3.91 -9.33 -13.12
C GLU A 44 5.03 -8.93 -14.08
N ILE A 45 6.27 -9.33 -13.78
CA ILE A 45 7.42 -9.05 -14.62
C ILE A 45 7.58 -10.18 -15.65
N THR A 46 7.54 -9.83 -16.93
CA THR A 46 7.54 -10.82 -18.04
C THR A 46 8.92 -11.04 -18.65
N SER A 47 9.80 -10.04 -18.67
CA SER A 47 11.19 -10.22 -19.13
C SER A 47 12.13 -9.16 -18.57
N ILE A 48 13.36 -9.56 -18.28
CA ILE A 48 14.48 -8.65 -17.97
C ILE A 48 15.46 -8.76 -19.14
N LYS A 49 15.84 -7.64 -19.75
CA LYS A 49 16.74 -7.57 -20.91
C LYS A 49 18.00 -6.80 -20.60
#